data_AF-A0A6M1U8V3-F1
#
_entry.id   AF-A0A6M1U8V3-F1
#
_cell.length_a   1.000
_cell.length_b   1.000
_cell.length_c   1.000
_cell.angle_alpha   90.00
_cell.angle_beta   90.00
_cell.angle_gamma   90.00
#
_symmetry.space_group_name_H-M   'P 1'
#
loop_
_entity.id
_entity.type
_entity.pdbx_description
1 polymer ?
#
loop_
_entity_poly.entity_id
_entity_poly.type
_entity_poly.pdbx_seq_one_letter_code
_entity_poly.pdbx_strand_id
1 'polypeptide(L)'
;MQTRSKFFDDMSQLMTNAMGVAQGAKTEAETAMKGLVDRWMADRDFVTREEFDAARAMAVKAREENAALEARIAALEARLADAPAKAARKTRE
;
A
#
# COMPACT_ATOMS: atom_id res chain seq x y z
N MET A 1 -16.38 2.14 -68.60
CA MET A 1 -16.84 2.48 -67.23
C MET A 1 -16.09 1.62 -66.19
N GLN A 2 -14.86 1.97 -65.78
CA GLN A 2 -14.06 1.10 -64.87
C GLN A 2 -13.13 1.84 -63.89
N THR A 3 -12.83 3.12 -64.12
CA THR A 3 -11.86 3.90 -63.31
C THR A 3 -12.39 4.35 -61.95
N ARG A 4 -13.71 4.47 -61.79
CA ARG A 4 -14.33 4.92 -60.52
C ARG A 4 -14.37 3.83 -59.44
N SER A 5 -14.18 2.57 -59.82
CA SER A 5 -14.22 1.42 -58.89
C SER A 5 -12.86 1.20 -58.20
N LYS A 6 -11.74 1.37 -58.89
CA LYS A 6 -10.39 1.13 -58.33
C LYS A 6 -9.99 2.07 -57.20
N PHE A 7 -10.25 3.38 -57.34
CA PHE A 7 -9.88 4.36 -56.29
C PHE A 7 -10.65 4.13 -54.98
N PHE A 8 -11.92 3.73 -55.07
CA PHE A 8 -12.71 3.38 -53.90
C PHE A 8 -12.22 2.06 -53.29
N ASP A 9 -11.87 1.07 -54.11
CA ASP A 9 -11.36 -0.23 -53.66
C ASP A 9 -10.01 -0.11 -52.93
N ASP A 10 -9.06 0.63 -53.50
CA ASP A 10 -7.75 0.94 -52.90
C ASP A 10 -7.92 1.69 -51.56
N MET A 11 -8.90 2.60 -51.48
CA MET A 11 -9.21 3.33 -50.24
C MET A 11 -9.85 2.43 -49.18
N SER A 12 -10.74 1.50 -49.54
CA SER A 12 -11.26 0.50 -48.61
C SER A 12 -10.18 -0.48 -48.14
N GLN A 13 -9.24 -0.84 -49.01
CA GLN A 13 -8.12 -1.71 -48.65
C GLN A 13 -7.14 -1.00 -47.71
N LEU A 14 -6.83 0.27 -47.97
CA LEU A 14 -6.05 1.12 -47.06
C LEU A 14 -6.74 1.32 -45.72
N MET A 15 -8.06 1.56 -45.70
CA MET A 15 -8.84 1.70 -44.46
C MET A 15 -8.86 0.40 -43.65
N THR A 16 -8.99 -0.75 -44.30
CA THR A 16 -8.97 -2.06 -43.64
C THR A 16 -7.59 -2.38 -43.06
N ASN A 17 -6.53 -2.11 -43.82
CA ASN A 17 -5.15 -2.26 -43.37
C ASN A 17 -4.82 -1.30 -42.21
N ALA A 18 -5.26 -0.04 -42.32
CA ALA A 18 -5.07 0.97 -41.28
C ALA A 18 -5.85 0.64 -40.00
N MET A 19 -7.06 0.09 -40.10
CA MET A 19 -7.84 -0.37 -38.95
C MET A 19 -7.14 -1.53 -38.23
N GLY A 20 -6.51 -2.45 -38.95
CA GLY A 20 -5.70 -3.54 -38.37
C GLY A 20 -4.47 -3.02 -37.62
N VAL A 21 -3.74 -2.06 -38.20
CA VAL A 21 -2.58 -1.42 -37.55
C VAL A 21 -3.00 -0.58 -36.34
N ALA A 22 -4.09 0.18 -36.44
CA ALA A 22 -4.61 0.98 -35.34
C ALA A 22 -5.04 0.12 -34.14
N GLN A 23 -5.65 -1.04 -34.41
CA GLN A 23 -6.02 -1.98 -33.36
C GLN A 23 -4.79 -2.59 -32.67
N GLY A 24 -3.75 -2.98 -33.43
CA GLY A 24 -2.47 -3.45 -32.88
C GLY A 24 -1.75 -2.38 -32.07
N ALA A 25 -1.64 -1.16 -32.62
CA ALA A 25 -1.04 -0.02 -31.94
C ALA A 25 -1.79 0.36 -30.65
N LYS A 26 -3.11 0.22 -30.62
CA LYS A 26 -3.90 0.42 -29.39
C LYS A 26 -3.52 -0.59 -28.32
N THR A 27 -3.43 -1.88 -28.65
CA THR A 27 -3.05 -2.93 -27.70
C THR A 27 -1.62 -2.73 -27.16
N GLU A 28 -0.69 -2.33 -28.03
CA GLU A 28 0.69 -2.02 -27.64
C GLU A 28 0.76 -0.77 -26.75
N ALA A 29 0.00 0.28 -27.09
CA ALA A 29 -0.10 1.49 -26.28
C ALA A 29 -0.71 1.21 -24.90
N GLU A 30 -1.75 0.39 -24.80
CA GLU A 30 -2.34 -0.02 -23.52
C GLU A 30 -1.35 -0.80 -22.65
N THR A 31 -0.55 -1.68 -23.27
CA THR A 31 0.46 -2.47 -22.56
C THR A 31 1.61 -1.59 -22.07
N ALA A 32 2.10 -0.69 -22.92
CA ALA A 32 3.12 0.28 -22.54
C ALA A 32 2.64 1.23 -21.43
N MET A 33 1.40 1.73 -21.53
CA MET A 33 0.77 2.58 -20.52
C MET A 33 0.69 1.88 -19.17
N LYS A 34 0.23 0.62 -19.12
CA LYS A 34 0.19 -0.17 -17.88
C LYS A 34 1.57 -0.32 -17.27
N GLY A 35 2.57 -0.70 -18.08
CA GLY A 35 3.95 -0.83 -17.60
C GLY A 35 4.56 0.47 -17.08
N LEU A 36 4.17 1.62 -17.65
CA LEU A 36 4.58 2.93 -17.14
C LEU A 36 3.91 3.26 -15.80
N VAL A 37 2.61 2.95 -15.66
CA VAL A 37 1.88 3.15 -14.39
C VAL A 37 2.45 2.26 -13.29
N ASP A 38 2.74 0.99 -13.58
CA ASP A 38 3.31 0.06 -12.59
C ASP A 38 4.68 0.52 -12.11
N ARG A 39 5.57 0.96 -13.01
CA ARG A 39 6.88 1.54 -12.62
C ARG A 39 6.72 2.83 -11.84
N TRP A 40 5.82 3.71 -12.28
CA TRP A 40 5.57 4.97 -11.58
C TRP A 40 5.03 4.74 -10.16
N MET A 41 4.18 3.73 -9.95
CA MET A 41 3.72 3.35 -8.61
C MET A 41 4.85 2.76 -7.76
N ALA A 42 5.71 1.93 -8.35
CA ALA A 42 6.87 1.36 -7.66
C ALA A 42 7.89 2.45 -7.24
N ASP A 43 8.15 3.43 -8.11
CA ASP A 43 9.13 4.50 -7.88
C ASP A 43 8.67 5.53 -6.84
N ARG A 44 7.39 5.55 -6.46
CA ARG A 44 6.81 6.56 -5.56
C ARG A 44 6.67 6.09 -4.10
N ASP A 45 7.32 4.98 -3.73
CA ASP A 45 7.29 4.40 -2.38
C ASP A 45 5.85 4.27 -1.83
N PHE A 46 4.92 3.77 -2.66
CA PHE A 46 3.52 3.69 -2.27
C PHE A 46 3.32 2.55 -1.26
N VAL A 47 2.85 2.91 -0.06
CA VAL A 47 2.51 1.91 0.97
C VAL A 47 1.33 1.10 0.48
N THR A 48 1.54 -0.20 0.29
CA THR A 48 0.45 -1.09 -0.11
C THR A 48 -0.57 -1.18 1.02
N ARG A 49 -1.80 -1.52 0.66
CA ARG A 49 -2.86 -1.64 1.66
C ARG A 49 -2.55 -2.69 2.73
N GLU A 50 -1.88 -3.77 2.33
CA GLU A 50 -1.44 -4.84 3.24
C GLU A 50 -0.38 -4.36 4.22
N GLU A 51 0.63 -3.62 3.76
CA GLU A 51 1.64 -3.02 4.64
C GLU A 51 1.05 -2.01 5.61
N PHE A 52 0.09 -1.20 5.14
CA PHE A 52 -0.64 -0.26 5.99
C PHE A 52 -1.41 -1.00 7.09
N ASP A 53 -2.15 -2.04 6.74
CA ASP A 53 -2.94 -2.82 7.69
C ASP A 53 -2.03 -3.54 8.70
N ALA A 54 -0.88 -4.06 8.26
CA ALA A 54 0.14 -4.65 9.13
C ALA A 54 0.73 -3.63 10.11
N ALA A 55 1.12 -2.45 9.62
CA ALA A 55 1.65 -1.37 10.46
C ALA A 55 0.60 -0.87 11.46
N ARG A 56 -0.67 -0.76 11.04
CA ARG A 56 -1.78 -0.40 11.92
C ARG A 56 -1.97 -1.43 13.03
N ALA A 57 -1.98 -2.72 12.70
CA ALA A 57 -2.11 -3.79 13.69
C ALA A 57 -0.96 -3.77 14.70
N MET A 58 0.28 -3.56 14.22
CA MET A 58 1.46 -3.42 15.06
C MET A 58 1.34 -2.22 16.01
N ALA A 59 0.90 -1.07 15.50
CA ALA A 59 0.74 0.15 16.29
C ALA A 59 -0.32 0.00 17.40
N VAL A 60 -1.44 -0.68 17.11
CA VAL A 60 -2.48 -0.98 18.12
C VAL A 60 -1.91 -1.88 19.21
N LYS A 61 -1.29 -3.00 18.83
CA LYS A 61 -0.68 -3.94 19.77
C LYS A 61 0.38 -3.26 20.65
N ALA A 62 1.24 -2.43 20.06
CA ALA A 62 2.25 -1.69 20.80
C ALA A 62 1.63 -0.74 21.85
N ARG A 63 0.51 -0.07 21.53
CA ARG A 63 -0.19 0.78 22.50
C ARG A 63 -0.80 -0.02 23.65
N GLU A 64 -1.38 -1.18 23.36
CA GLU A 64 -1.93 -2.07 24.39
C GLU A 64 -0.83 -2.60 25.31
N GLU A 65 0.29 -3.05 24.75
CA GLU A 65 1.44 -3.54 25.52
C GLU A 65 2.08 -2.42 26.35
N ASN A 66 2.20 -1.20 25.80
CA ASN A 66 2.69 -0.05 26.55
C ASN A 66 1.81 0.28 27.76
N ALA A 67 0.49 0.33 27.59
CA ALA A 67 -0.43 0.58 28.71
C ALA A 67 -0.32 -0.50 29.80
N ALA A 68 -0.17 -1.77 29.41
CA ALA A 68 0.04 -2.87 30.33
C ALA A 68 1.38 -2.76 31.09
N LEU A 69 2.45 -2.36 30.39
CA LEU A 69 3.76 -2.14 31.00
C LEU A 69 3.75 -0.94 31.97
N GLU A 70 3.13 0.17 31.59
CA GLU A 70 2.96 1.35 32.45
C GLU A 70 2.25 1.00 33.76
N ALA A 71 1.14 0.24 33.68
CA ALA A 71 0.43 -0.22 34.87
C ALA A 71 1.31 -1.10 35.77
N ARG A 72 2.14 -1.96 35.16
CA ARG A 72 3.06 -2.85 35.88
C ARG A 72 4.18 -2.08 36.56
N ILE A 73 4.73 -1.07 35.89
CA ILE A 73 5.75 -0.16 36.43
C ILE A 73 5.18 0.61 37.62
N ALA A 74 4.01 1.23 37.47
CA ALA A 74 3.36 1.97 38.55
C ALA A 74 3.12 1.10 39.80
N ALA A 75 2.68 -0.16 39.60
CA ALA A 75 2.50 -1.10 40.71
C ALA A 75 3.82 -1.46 41.41
N LEU A 76 4.91 -1.61 40.65
CA LEU A 76 6.24 -1.88 41.23
C LEU A 76 6.79 -0.67 41.97
N GLU A 77 6.65 0.53 41.41
CA GLU A 77 7.05 1.79 42.04
C GLU A 77 6.33 2.01 43.36
N ALA A 78 5.01 1.77 43.40
CA ALA A 78 4.23 1.86 44.64
C ALA A 78 4.73 0.86 45.70
N ARG A 79 5.05 -0.38 45.31
CA ARG A 79 5.59 -1.38 46.24
C ARG A 79 6.96 -1.00 46.78
N LEU A 80 7.82 -0.40 45.96
CA LEU A 80 9.13 0.09 46.37
C LEU A 80 9.02 1.28 47.34
N ALA A 81 8.06 2.18 47.10
CA ALA A 81 7.78 3.29 48.01
C ALA A 81 7.26 2.82 49.38
N ASP A 82 6.42 1.77 49.40
CA ASP A 82 5.85 1.20 50.62
C ASP A 82 6.83 0.35 51.46
N ALA A 83 7.86 -0.22 50.82
CA ALA A 83 8.82 -1.12 51.47
C ALA A 83 9.54 -0.51 52.69
N PRO A 84 10.11 0.72 52.64
CA PRO A 84 10.77 1.32 53.80
C PRO A 84 9.78 1.66 54.93
N ALA A 85 8.54 2.05 54.61
CA ALA A 85 7.51 2.37 55.61
C ALA A 85 7.05 1.14 56.40
N LYS A 86 6.93 -0.02 55.73
CA LYS A 86 6.55 -1.28 56.37
C LYS A 86 7.65 -1.85 57.27
N ALA A 87 8.92 -1.68 56.88
CA ALA A 87 10.06 -2.10 57.70
C ALA A 87 10.15 -1.32 59.02
N ALA A 88 9.95 0.01 58.98
CA ALA A 88 10.00 0.86 60.18
C ALA A 88 8.85 0.60 61.17
N ARG A 89 7.68 0.16 60.68
CA ARG A 89 6.53 -0.17 61.53
C ARG A 89 6.70 -1.51 62.25
N LYS A 90 7.33 -2.50 61.61
CA LYS A 90 7.57 -3.84 62.17
C LYS A 90 8.58 -3.87 63.33
N THR A 91 9.43 -2.85 63.43
CA THR A 91 10.40 -2.71 64.54
C THR A 91 9.82 -1.97 65.75
N ARG A 92 8.62 -1.38 65.61
CA ARG A 92 7.94 -0.61 66.67
C ARG A 92 6.81 -1.37 67.36
N GLU A 93 6.47 -2.57 66.90
CA GLU A 93 5.60 -3.55 67.55
C GLU A 93 6.45 -4.64 68.22
#